data_AF-A0A2G3AAX7-F1
#
_entry.id   AF-A0A2G3AAX7-F1
#
_cell.length_a   1.000
_cell.length_b   1.000
_cell.length_c   1.000
_cell.angle_alpha   90.00
_cell.angle_beta   90.00
_cell.angle_gamma   90.00
#
_symmetry.space_group_name_H-M   'P 1'
#
loop_
_entity.id
_entity.type
_entity.pdbx_description
1 polymer ?
#
loop_
_entity_poly.entity_id
_entity_poly.type
_entity_poly.pdbx_seq_one_letter_code
_entity_poly.pdbx_strand_id
1 'polypeptide(L)'
;MSIASTDNPLLKEFDFPPFDVLEAKHVRPGIRALLKQTEEALEVLEKTVEPTWPKLVEPLEKIPDRLNVVWSAVNHLKSVKDSPELRSAIEEVQPEKVAFDLKLDQSKPIYNAFKAIRESPGWDSLSDARNRIVECPLCNLFGSCADRCCSSSEVKLRTVY
;
A
#
# COMPACT_ATOMS: atom_id res chain seq x y z
N MET A 1 -7.04 -23.99 -21.29
CA MET A 1 -5.92 -23.32 -20.60
C MET A 1 -5.84 -21.90 -21.14
N SER A 2 -6.32 -20.91 -20.39
CA SER A 2 -6.46 -19.53 -20.87
C SER A 2 -5.15 -18.77 -20.68
N ILE A 3 -4.56 -18.28 -21.78
CA ILE A 3 -3.32 -17.48 -21.85
C ILE A 3 -3.60 -15.98 -21.60
N ALA A 4 -4.79 -15.63 -21.06
CA ALA A 4 -5.26 -14.24 -21.02
C ALA A 4 -4.55 -13.29 -20.02
N SER A 5 -3.52 -13.72 -19.29
CA SER A 5 -2.94 -12.91 -18.20
C SER A 5 -1.70 -12.10 -18.57
N THR A 6 -1.01 -12.33 -19.69
CA THR A 6 0.22 -11.58 -20.03
C THR A 6 -0.03 -10.29 -20.81
N ASP A 7 -1.22 -10.10 -21.40
CA ASP A 7 -1.52 -8.92 -22.21
C ASP A 7 -2.39 -7.87 -21.50
N ASN A 8 -2.66 -8.06 -20.20
CA ASN A 8 -3.42 -7.08 -19.44
C ASN A 8 -2.60 -5.78 -19.24
N PRO A 9 -3.09 -4.60 -19.67
CA PRO A 9 -2.37 -3.34 -19.55
C PRO A 9 -2.06 -2.97 -18.08
N LEU A 10 -2.84 -3.44 -17.11
CA LEU A 10 -2.61 -3.21 -15.69
C LEU A 10 -1.39 -3.96 -15.13
N LEU A 11 -0.95 -5.03 -15.80
CA LEU A 11 0.18 -5.87 -15.37
C LEU A 11 1.51 -5.47 -16.03
N LYS A 12 1.48 -4.52 -16.99
CA LYS A 12 2.68 -4.01 -17.65
C LYS A 12 3.29 -2.87 -16.85
N GLU A 13 4.60 -2.79 -16.80
CA GLU A 13 5.31 -1.63 -16.25
C GLU A 13 4.94 -0.37 -17.05
N PHE A 14 4.69 0.73 -16.34
CA PHE A 14 4.35 2.00 -16.96
C PHE A 14 4.81 3.18 -16.10
N ASP A 15 5.29 4.23 -16.75
CA ASP A 15 5.56 5.52 -16.11
C ASP A 15 4.27 6.32 -15.87
N PHE A 16 3.30 6.17 -16.76
CA PHE A 16 1.98 6.79 -16.68
C PHE A 16 0.88 5.74 -16.85
N PRO A 17 -0.21 5.79 -16.08
CA PRO A 17 -1.29 4.83 -16.23
C PRO A 17 -1.86 4.82 -17.66
N PRO A 18 -2.07 3.64 -18.27
CA PRO A 18 -2.46 3.49 -19.67
C PRO A 18 -3.97 3.74 -19.86
N PHE A 19 -4.42 4.98 -19.62
CA PHE A 19 -5.84 5.36 -19.67
C PHE A 19 -6.48 5.26 -21.06
N ASP A 20 -5.67 5.24 -22.12
CA ASP A 20 -6.08 5.11 -23.52
C ASP A 20 -6.56 3.69 -23.86
N VAL A 21 -6.00 2.67 -23.22
CA VAL A 21 -6.33 1.25 -23.44
C VAL A 21 -7.01 0.56 -22.24
N LEU A 22 -7.13 1.24 -21.10
CA LEU A 22 -7.78 0.69 -19.91
C LEU A 22 -9.30 0.59 -20.10
N GLU A 23 -9.85 -0.60 -19.84
CA GLU A 23 -11.26 -0.93 -20.01
C GLU A 23 -11.74 -1.77 -18.81
N ALA A 24 -13.07 -1.81 -18.58
CA ALA A 24 -13.67 -2.57 -17.49
C ALA A 24 -13.27 -4.07 -17.49
N LYS A 25 -13.09 -4.67 -18.68
CA LYS A 25 -12.68 -6.08 -18.84
C LYS A 25 -11.29 -6.38 -18.25
N HIS A 26 -10.42 -5.37 -18.14
CA HIS A 26 -9.07 -5.51 -17.61
C HIS A 26 -9.03 -5.50 -16.07
N VAL A 27 -10.02 -4.87 -15.43
CA VAL A 27 -10.03 -4.63 -13.97
C VAL A 27 -9.99 -5.94 -13.19
N ARG A 28 -10.96 -6.84 -13.41
CA ARG A 28 -11.04 -8.10 -12.65
C ARG A 28 -9.78 -8.96 -12.75
N PRO A 29 -9.29 -9.34 -13.96
CA PRO A 29 -8.08 -10.16 -14.07
C PRO A 29 -6.82 -9.42 -13.62
N GLY A 30 -6.74 -8.10 -13.83
CA GLY A 30 -5.56 -7.32 -13.47
C GLY A 30 -5.40 -7.16 -11.97
N ILE A 31 -6.48 -6.74 -11.28
CA ILE A 31 -6.48 -6.57 -9.83
C ILE A 31 -6.25 -7.90 -9.11
N ARG A 32 -6.91 -8.99 -9.53
CA ARG A 32 -6.70 -10.31 -8.91
C ARG A 32 -5.27 -10.83 -9.08
N ALA A 33 -4.66 -10.61 -10.24
CA ALA A 33 -3.27 -11.00 -10.47
C ALA A 33 -2.30 -10.18 -9.60
N LEU A 34 -2.51 -8.87 -9.49
CA LEU A 34 -1.70 -8.01 -8.61
C LEU A 34 -1.89 -8.38 -7.15
N LEU A 35 -3.13 -8.57 -6.68
CA LEU A 35 -3.40 -9.02 -5.32
C LEU A 35 -2.65 -10.30 -4.98
N LYS A 36 -2.68 -11.30 -5.87
CA LYS A 36 -1.94 -12.53 -5.67
C LYS A 36 -0.42 -12.30 -5.55
N GLN A 37 0.16 -11.50 -6.44
CA GLN A 37 1.60 -11.17 -6.40
C GLN A 37 1.98 -10.42 -5.11
N THR A 38 1.15 -9.46 -4.71
CA THR A 38 1.34 -8.67 -3.50
C THR A 38 1.19 -9.51 -2.24
N GLU A 39 0.23 -10.44 -2.21
CA GLU A 39 0.05 -11.39 -1.10
C GLU A 39 1.25 -12.33 -0.95
N GLU A 40 1.75 -12.89 -2.05
CA GLU A 40 2.94 -13.74 -2.05
C GLU A 40 4.16 -12.95 -1.53
N ALA A 41 4.33 -11.70 -1.95
CA ALA A 41 5.41 -10.84 -1.49
C ALA A 41 5.29 -10.48 0.00
N LEU A 42 4.07 -10.23 0.49
CA LEU A 42 3.80 -10.01 1.91
C LEU A 42 4.15 -11.24 2.73
N GLU A 43 3.76 -12.43 2.30
CA GLU A 43 4.08 -13.68 3.01
C GLU A 43 5.58 -13.96 3.08
N VAL A 44 6.34 -13.59 2.03
CA VAL A 44 7.80 -13.67 2.06
C VAL A 44 8.36 -12.69 3.08
N LEU A 45 7.90 -11.43 3.05
CA LEU A 45 8.34 -10.41 4.00
C LEU A 45 8.06 -10.85 5.44
N GLU A 46 6.86 -11.32 5.76
CA GLU A 46 6.50 -11.79 7.10
C GLU A 46 7.39 -12.91 7.63
N LYS A 47 7.89 -13.79 6.74
CA LYS A 47 8.79 -14.91 7.09
C LYS A 47 10.25 -14.47 7.27
N THR A 48 10.68 -13.44 6.55
CA THR A 48 12.07 -12.98 6.53
C THR A 48 12.28 -11.61 7.18
N VAL A 49 11.27 -11.11 7.91
CA VAL A 49 11.29 -9.77 8.46
C VAL A 49 12.41 -9.63 9.50
N GLU A 50 13.17 -8.55 9.36
CA GLU A 50 14.16 -8.12 10.36
C GLU A 50 13.87 -6.66 10.75
N PRO A 51 14.11 -6.25 11.99
CA PRO A 51 13.85 -4.89 12.47
C PRO A 51 14.92 -3.91 11.97
N THR A 52 15.09 -3.82 10.65
CA THR A 52 16.02 -2.92 9.98
C THR A 52 15.33 -2.24 8.80
N TRP A 53 15.78 -1.03 8.47
CA TRP A 53 15.19 -0.25 7.37
C TRP A 53 15.11 -1.01 6.04
N PRO A 54 16.19 -1.66 5.55
CA PRO A 54 16.18 -2.32 4.25
C PRO A 54 15.39 -3.64 4.23
N LYS A 55 15.12 -4.23 5.39
CA LYS A 55 14.45 -5.54 5.50
C LYS A 55 13.00 -5.45 5.98
N LEU A 56 12.58 -4.29 6.47
CA LEU A 56 11.20 -4.01 6.87
C LEU A 56 10.58 -2.89 6.04
N VAL A 57 11.12 -1.67 6.15
CA VAL A 57 10.44 -0.46 5.65
C VAL A 57 10.45 -0.40 4.13
N GLU A 58 11.61 -0.58 3.50
CA GLU A 58 11.72 -0.56 2.04
C GLU A 58 10.87 -1.61 1.33
N PRO A 59 10.87 -2.91 1.72
CA PRO A 59 9.99 -3.89 1.09
C PRO A 59 8.52 -3.62 1.41
N LEU A 60 8.18 -3.18 2.63
CA LEU A 60 6.80 -2.89 3.01
C LEU A 60 6.20 -1.73 2.21
N GLU A 61 6.98 -0.71 1.87
CA GLU A 61 6.55 0.39 1.00
C GLU A 61 6.32 -0.11 -0.43
N LYS A 62 7.20 -0.96 -0.95
CA LYS A 62 7.16 -1.44 -2.35
C LYS A 62 6.05 -2.44 -2.62
N ILE A 63 5.74 -3.34 -1.68
CA ILE A 63 4.77 -4.43 -1.85
C ILE A 63 3.39 -3.90 -2.33
N PRO A 64 2.72 -2.98 -1.60
CA PRO A 64 1.42 -2.49 -2.00
C PRO A 64 1.46 -1.36 -3.03
N ASP A 65 2.62 -0.72 -3.26
CA ASP A 65 2.75 0.48 -4.12
C ASP A 65 2.13 0.26 -5.51
N ARG A 66 2.55 -0.82 -6.18
CA ARG A 66 2.05 -1.14 -7.53
C ARG A 66 0.53 -1.37 -7.55
N LEU A 67 0.01 -2.09 -6.56
CA LEU A 67 -1.43 -2.33 -6.42
C LEU A 67 -2.18 -1.01 -6.17
N ASN A 68 -1.63 -0.12 -5.35
CA ASN A 68 -2.21 1.19 -5.04
C ASN A 68 -2.23 2.12 -6.26
N VAL A 69 -1.15 2.17 -7.05
CA VAL A 69 -1.09 2.94 -8.29
C VAL A 69 -2.17 2.46 -9.27
N VAL A 70 -2.28 1.15 -9.47
CA VAL A 70 -3.28 0.57 -10.36
C VAL A 70 -4.70 0.78 -9.84
N TRP A 71 -4.93 0.59 -8.54
CA TRP A 71 -6.23 0.81 -7.91
C TRP A 71 -6.65 2.28 -8.02
N SER A 72 -5.72 3.21 -7.85
CA SER A 72 -5.93 4.65 -8.04
C SER A 72 -6.31 4.97 -9.48
N ALA A 73 -5.61 4.41 -10.47
CA ALA A 73 -5.95 4.61 -11.89
C ALA A 73 -7.36 4.09 -12.23
N VAL A 74 -7.75 2.92 -11.72
CA VAL A 74 -9.09 2.35 -11.93
C VAL A 74 -10.17 3.24 -11.30
N ASN A 75 -9.96 3.72 -10.07
CA ASN A 75 -10.90 4.62 -9.40
C ASN A 75 -10.97 6.01 -10.06
N HIS A 76 -9.85 6.53 -10.55
CA HIS A 76 -9.83 7.75 -11.33
C HIS A 76 -10.66 7.58 -12.60
N LEU A 77 -10.47 6.48 -13.34
CA LEU A 77 -11.25 6.18 -14.53
C LEU A 77 -12.75 6.10 -14.21
N LYS A 78 -13.13 5.45 -13.11
CA LYS A 78 -14.53 5.45 -12.62
C LYS A 78 -15.06 6.87 -12.38
N SER A 79 -14.23 7.77 -11.84
CA SER A 79 -14.65 9.14 -11.54
C SER A 79 -14.82 10.01 -12.79
N VAL A 80 -14.04 9.80 -13.85
CA VAL A 80 -14.03 10.67 -15.04
C VAL A 80 -14.71 10.04 -16.27
N LYS A 81 -14.91 8.72 -16.26
CA LYS A 81 -15.46 7.93 -17.37
C LYS A 81 -16.23 6.71 -16.82
N ASP A 82 -17.24 7.00 -16.01
CA ASP A 82 -18.07 5.99 -15.37
C ASP A 82 -18.86 5.12 -16.37
N SER A 83 -19.03 3.84 -16.06
CA SER A 83 -19.89 2.92 -16.81
C SER A 83 -20.45 1.81 -15.91
N PRO A 84 -21.61 1.21 -16.23
CA PRO A 84 -22.16 0.08 -15.48
C PRO A 84 -21.18 -1.11 -15.38
N GLU A 85 -20.46 -1.39 -16.46
CA GLU A 85 -19.49 -2.49 -16.54
C GLU A 85 -18.29 -2.20 -15.62
N LEU A 86 -17.82 -0.95 -15.59
CA LEU A 86 -16.72 -0.54 -14.73
C LEU A 86 -17.11 -0.58 -13.24
N ARG A 87 -18.32 -0.10 -12.90
CA ARG A 87 -18.85 -0.23 -11.52
C ARG A 87 -18.94 -1.68 -11.09
N SER A 88 -19.56 -2.53 -11.90
CA SER A 88 -19.67 -3.97 -11.60
C SER A 88 -18.31 -4.65 -11.47
N ALA A 89 -17.32 -4.26 -12.29
CA ALA A 89 -15.98 -4.81 -12.19
C ALA A 89 -15.27 -4.39 -10.89
N ILE A 90 -15.41 -3.14 -10.46
CA ILE A 90 -14.83 -2.62 -9.21
C ILE A 90 -15.51 -3.23 -8.00
N GLU A 91 -16.85 -3.26 -7.98
CA GLU A 91 -17.64 -3.83 -6.88
C GLU A 91 -17.30 -5.30 -6.61
N GLU A 92 -16.97 -6.07 -7.65
CA GLU A 92 -16.60 -7.47 -7.50
C GLU A 92 -15.23 -7.66 -6.82
N VAL A 93 -14.23 -6.83 -7.15
CA VAL A 93 -12.86 -6.99 -6.62
C VAL A 93 -12.56 -6.13 -5.40
N GLN A 94 -13.39 -5.12 -5.11
CA GLN A 94 -13.20 -4.22 -3.97
C GLN A 94 -13.12 -4.96 -2.62
N PRO A 95 -13.96 -5.98 -2.33
CA PRO A 95 -13.84 -6.75 -1.09
C PRO A 95 -12.49 -7.47 -0.98
N GLU A 96 -11.96 -8.00 -2.08
CA GLU A 96 -10.65 -8.68 -2.12
C GLU A 96 -9.52 -7.68 -1.79
N LYS A 97 -9.58 -6.47 -2.36
CA LYS A 97 -8.64 -5.38 -2.07
C LYS A 97 -8.69 -4.95 -0.61
N VAL A 98 -9.89 -4.73 -0.07
CA VAL A 98 -10.07 -4.34 1.33
C VAL A 98 -9.58 -5.44 2.29
N ALA A 99 -9.80 -6.71 1.96
CA ALA A 99 -9.30 -7.83 2.75
C ALA A 99 -7.76 -7.85 2.76
N PHE A 100 -7.11 -7.57 1.62
CA PHE A 100 -5.65 -7.45 1.55
C PHE A 100 -5.12 -6.28 2.41
N ASP A 101 -5.72 -5.09 2.30
CA ASP A 101 -5.32 -3.93 3.12
C ASP A 101 -5.39 -4.28 4.63
N LEU A 102 -6.49 -4.93 5.06
CA LEU A 102 -6.66 -5.37 6.44
C LEU A 102 -5.60 -6.41 6.85
N LYS A 103 -5.25 -7.36 5.97
CA LYS A 103 -4.19 -8.35 6.22
C LYS A 103 -2.84 -7.67 6.43
N LEU A 104 -2.53 -6.66 5.60
CA LEU A 104 -1.30 -5.88 5.69
C LEU A 104 -1.23 -5.10 7.01
N ASP A 105 -2.29 -4.34 7.32
CA ASP A 105 -2.36 -3.49 8.52
C ASP A 105 -2.37 -4.31 9.83
N GLN A 106 -2.89 -5.53 9.80
CA GLN A 106 -2.99 -6.40 10.97
C GLN A 106 -1.84 -7.42 11.10
N SER A 107 -0.80 -7.30 10.25
CA SER A 107 0.34 -8.20 10.28
C SER A 107 1.14 -8.09 11.58
N LYS A 108 1.00 -9.09 12.46
CA LYS A 108 1.75 -9.18 13.72
C LYS A 108 3.27 -9.23 13.54
N PRO A 109 3.84 -9.99 12.57
CA PRO A 109 5.27 -10.00 12.33
C PRO A 109 5.82 -8.60 12.02
N ILE A 110 5.13 -7.86 11.14
CA ILE A 110 5.50 -6.50 10.76
C ILE A 110 5.39 -5.54 11.95
N TYR A 111 4.29 -5.59 12.70
CA TYR A 111 4.12 -4.79 13.91
C TYR A 111 5.23 -5.03 14.93
N ASN A 112 5.57 -6.29 15.20
CA ASN A 112 6.63 -6.63 16.15
C ASN A 112 8.01 -6.13 15.68
N ALA A 113 8.27 -6.16 14.37
CA ALA A 113 9.50 -5.61 13.81
C ALA A 113 9.58 -4.09 13.97
N PHE A 114 8.48 -3.35 13.73
CA PHE A 114 8.43 -1.90 14.02
C PHE A 114 8.61 -1.60 15.50
N LYS A 115 7.99 -2.39 16.38
CA LYS A 115 8.14 -2.26 17.83
C LYS A 115 9.60 -2.46 18.24
N ALA A 116 10.29 -3.45 17.68
CA ALA A 116 11.71 -3.68 17.94
C ALA A 116 12.60 -2.52 17.46
N ILE A 117 12.28 -1.88 16.33
CA ILE A 117 12.98 -0.64 15.91
C ILE A 117 12.76 0.48 16.93
N ARG A 118 11.52 0.65 17.40
CA ARG A 118 11.14 1.68 18.38
C ARG A 118 11.81 1.50 19.74
N GLU A 119 12.04 0.25 20.13
CA GLU A 119 12.70 -0.16 21.39
C GLU A 119 14.23 -0.28 21.25
N SER A 120 14.77 -0.09 20.03
CA SER A 120 16.21 -0.22 19.79
C SER A 120 17.00 0.95 20.39
N PRO A 121 18.25 0.72 20.83
CA PRO A 121 19.12 1.78 21.33
C PRO A 121 19.47 2.84 20.27
N GLY A 122 19.24 2.54 18.98
CA GLY A 122 19.46 3.48 17.87
C GLY A 122 18.27 4.41 17.59
N TRP A 123 17.16 4.29 18.32
CA TRP A 123 15.95 5.08 18.07
C TRP A 123 16.21 6.60 18.08
N ASP A 124 16.91 7.09 19.10
CA ASP A 124 17.18 8.52 19.25
C ASP A 124 18.13 9.07 18.17
N SER A 125 18.76 8.20 17.39
CA SER A 125 19.63 8.56 16.26
C SER A 125 18.91 8.65 14.92
N LEU A 126 17.66 8.17 14.83
CA LEU A 126 16.86 8.24 13.63
C LEU A 126 16.37 9.68 13.37
N SER A 127 16.22 10.04 12.09
CA SER A 127 15.64 11.33 11.73
C SER A 127 14.16 11.40 12.11
N ASP A 128 13.66 12.62 12.35
CA ASP A 128 12.25 12.86 12.65
C ASP A 128 11.29 12.19 11.63
N ALA A 129 11.67 12.18 10.35
CA ALA A 129 10.90 11.51 9.30
C ALA A 129 10.82 9.99 9.51
N ARG A 130 11.95 9.35 9.85
CA ARG A 130 11.99 7.89 10.12
C ARG A 130 11.23 7.52 11.38
N ASN A 131 11.30 8.37 12.41
CA ASN A 131 10.54 8.18 13.64
C ASN A 131 9.04 8.16 13.37
N ARG A 132 8.53 9.12 12.58
CA ARG A 132 7.11 9.16 12.19
C ARG A 132 6.68 7.92 11.41
N ILE A 133 7.50 7.47 10.45
CA ILE A 133 7.22 6.27 9.65
C ILE A 133 7.10 5.02 10.55
N VAL A 134 7.91 4.91 11.60
CA VAL A 134 7.83 3.79 12.56
C VAL A 134 6.65 3.92 13.51
N GLU A 135 6.33 5.13 13.97
CA GLU A 135 5.23 5.37 14.91
C GLU A 135 3.85 5.18 14.26
N CYS A 136 3.69 5.50 12.98
CA CYS A 136 2.39 5.44 12.31
C CYS A 136 1.76 4.02 12.31
N PRO A 137 2.45 2.96 11.87
CA PRO A 137 1.94 1.59 11.95
C PRO A 137 1.62 1.16 13.39
N LEU A 138 2.45 1.57 14.36
CA LEU A 138 2.24 1.24 15.77
C LEU A 138 0.96 1.89 16.34
N CYS A 139 0.63 3.10 15.90
CA CYS A 139 -0.59 3.80 16.31
C CYS A 139 -1.86 3.29 15.61
N ASN A 140 -1.77 2.91 14.33
CA ASN A 140 -2.92 2.46 13.53
C ASN A 140 -3.57 1.20 14.13
N LEU A 141 -2.77 0.26 14.64
CA LEU A 141 -3.27 -0.98 15.26
C LEU A 141 -4.07 -0.77 16.56
N PHE A 142 -3.92 0.38 17.23
CA PHE A 142 -4.67 0.73 18.45
C PHE A 142 -5.75 1.80 18.22
N GLY A 143 -5.99 2.22 16.97
CA GLY A 143 -7.00 3.24 16.64
C GLY A 143 -6.73 4.62 17.25
N SER A 144 -5.48 4.92 17.61
CA SER A 144 -5.15 6.05 18.49
C SER A 144 -4.74 7.35 17.77
N CYS A 145 -4.51 7.38 16.45
CA CYS A 145 -3.94 8.57 15.80
C CYS A 145 -4.46 8.83 14.38
N ALA A 146 -5.56 9.57 14.26
CA ALA A 146 -5.81 10.32 13.03
C ALA A 146 -4.88 11.56 12.93
N ASP A 147 -4.47 12.15 14.06
CA ASP A 147 -3.85 13.49 14.05
C ASP A 147 -2.31 13.51 14.01
N ARG A 148 -1.64 12.46 14.50
CA ARG A 148 -0.17 12.47 14.65
C ARG A 148 0.61 12.10 13.38
N CYS A 149 0.00 11.31 12.48
CA CYS A 149 0.64 10.91 11.22
C CYS A 149 0.44 11.93 10.09
N CYS A 150 -0.65 12.70 10.12
CA CYS A 150 -1.02 13.63 9.05
C CYS A 150 -0.40 15.03 9.14
N SER A 151 0.24 15.43 10.25
CA SER A 151 0.83 16.78 10.39
C SER A 151 2.20 16.91 9.70
N SER A 152 2.21 16.71 8.37
CA SER A 152 3.34 17.07 7.51
C SER A 152 3.32 18.53 7.05
N SER A 153 2.31 19.33 7.42
CA SER A 153 2.20 20.74 7.00
C SER A 153 2.45 21.78 8.11
N GLU A 154 2.53 21.39 9.38
CA GLU A 154 2.99 22.32 10.43
C GLU A 154 4.50 22.30 10.52
N VAL A 155 5.12 23.03 9.59
CA VAL A 155 6.34 23.78 9.89
C VAL A 155 6.15 24.40 11.27
N LYS A 156 7.04 24.08 12.22
CA LYS A 156 7.12 24.72 13.53
C LYS A 156 7.06 26.25 13.34
N LEU A 157 5.87 26.85 13.45
CA LEU A 157 5.73 28.26 13.79
C LEU A 157 6.05 28.36 15.28
N ARG A 158 7.34 28.21 15.58
CA ARG A 158 7.91 28.56 16.87
C ARG A 158 7.97 30.08 16.88
N THR A 159 7.05 30.68 17.63
CA THR A 159 7.06 32.07 18.07
C THR A 159 8.47 32.55 18.37
N VAL A 160 8.96 33.52 17.58
CA VAL A 160 9.94 34.51 18.01
C VAL A 160 9.57 35.82 17.32
N TYR A 161 9.23 36.80 18.16
CA TYR A 161 8.68 38.15 17.91
C TYR A 161 7.17 38.24 17.69
#